data_AF-A0A524QVC9-F1
#
_entry.id   AF-A0A524QVC9-F1
#
_cell.length_a   1.000
_cell.length_b   1.000
_cell.length_c   1.000
_cell.angle_alpha   90.00
_cell.angle_beta   90.00
_cell.angle_gamma   90.00
#
_symmetry.space_group_name_H-M   'P 1'
#
loop_
_entity.id
_entity.type
_entity.pdbx_description
1 polymer ?
#
loop_
_entity_poly.entity_id
_entity_poly.type
_entity_poly.pdbx_seq_one_letter_code
_entity_poly.pdbx_strand_id
1 'polypeptide(L)'
;VTGIEIVINYDLPATSEDYVHRIGRTARAGRAGRAISFATLDQRGEVKNIEYLIRGALTVKPVPTLPPGRQQPQTNRPTPPPPPQHEPKPQHRPPGTRAGRVRRPGGGRRRLKRL
;
A
#
# COMPACT_ATOMS: atom_id res chain seq x y z
N VAL A 1 23.53 -11.53 -11.49
CA VAL A 1 23.72 -11.63 -10.02
C VAL A 1 24.35 -12.98 -9.72
N THR A 2 25.50 -13.00 -9.06
CA THR A 2 26.24 -14.22 -8.69
C THR A 2 26.54 -14.19 -7.19
N GLY A 3 26.69 -15.36 -6.56
CA GLY A 3 27.15 -15.44 -5.17
C GLY A 3 26.11 -15.18 -4.07
N ILE A 4 24.81 -15.41 -4.32
CA ILE A 4 23.77 -15.23 -3.29
C ILE A 4 23.90 -16.31 -2.21
N GLU A 5 24.20 -15.92 -0.98
CA GLU A 5 24.37 -16.83 0.17
C GLU A 5 23.07 -17.16 0.88
N ILE A 6 22.12 -16.22 0.84
CA ILE A 6 20.84 -16.35 1.51
C ILE A 6 19.70 -15.80 0.65
N VAL A 7 18.59 -16.51 0.63
CA VAL A 7 17.31 -16.07 0.07
C VAL A 7 16.31 -15.97 1.21
N ILE A 8 15.60 -14.84 1.29
CA ILE A 8 14.56 -14.60 2.28
C ILE A 8 13.23 -14.42 1.55
N ASN A 9 12.29 -15.34 1.77
CA ASN A 9 10.90 -15.15 1.38
C ASN A 9 10.21 -14.36 2.48
N TYR A 10 10.04 -13.06 2.26
CA TYR A 10 9.34 -12.19 3.20
C TYR A 10 7.88 -12.61 3.34
N ASP A 11 7.23 -12.87 2.20
CA ASP A 11 5.95 -13.54 2.11
C ASP A 11 6.13 -14.92 1.48
N LEU A 12 5.40 -15.91 2.00
CA LEU A 12 5.43 -17.25 1.45
C LEU A 12 4.87 -17.25 0.01
N PRO A 13 5.57 -17.86 -0.97
CA PRO A 13 5.04 -18.04 -2.31
C PRO A 13 3.75 -18.85 -2.32
N ALA A 14 2.80 -18.46 -3.18
CA ALA A 14 1.51 -19.14 -3.30
C ALA A 14 1.62 -20.54 -3.93
N THR A 15 2.64 -20.78 -4.76
CA THR A 15 2.90 -22.07 -5.41
C THR A 15 4.27 -22.60 -4.99
N SER A 16 4.38 -23.93 -4.98
CA SER A 16 5.63 -24.62 -4.63
C SER A 16 6.70 -24.46 -5.71
N GLU A 17 6.31 -24.32 -6.98
CA GLU A 17 7.20 -24.09 -8.11
C GLU A 17 7.88 -22.73 -7.96
N ASP A 18 7.12 -21.68 -7.60
CA ASP A 18 7.68 -20.34 -7.34
C ASP A 18 8.66 -20.35 -6.18
N TYR A 19 8.38 -21.15 -5.14
CA TYR A 19 9.33 -21.35 -4.05
C TYR A 19 10.65 -21.90 -4.56
N VAL A 20 10.65 -22.98 -5.36
CA VAL A 20 11.87 -23.58 -5.93
C VAL A 20 12.61 -22.60 -6.84
N HIS A 21 11.90 -21.86 -7.69
CA HIS A 21 12.51 -20.86 -8.57
C HIS A 21 13.19 -19.70 -7.80
N ARG A 22 12.63 -19.31 -6.64
CA ARG A 22 13.21 -18.30 -5.76
C ARG A 22 14.44 -18.82 -5.02
N ILE A 23 14.35 -19.98 -4.38
CA ILE A 23 15.49 -20.51 -3.62
C ILE A 23 16.63 -20.99 -4.53
N GLY A 24 16.34 -21.32 -5.80
CA GLY A 24 17.34 -21.66 -6.82
C GLY A 24 18.33 -20.52 -7.15
N ARG A 25 18.23 -19.37 -6.49
CA ARG A 25 19.20 -18.26 -6.57
C ARG A 25 20.43 -18.48 -5.68
N THR A 26 20.33 -19.30 -4.64
CA THR A 26 21.44 -19.66 -3.74
C THR A 26 21.97 -21.09 -4.01
N ALA A 27 22.96 -21.54 -3.23
CA ALA A 27 23.52 -22.90 -3.25
C ALA A 27 24.05 -23.39 -4.62
N ARG A 28 24.67 -22.50 -5.42
CA ARG A 28 25.22 -22.83 -6.74
C ARG A 28 26.70 -23.23 -6.67
N ALA A 29 27.14 -24.03 -7.65
CA ALA A 29 28.55 -24.42 -7.84
C ALA A 29 29.20 -25.05 -6.59
N GLY A 30 28.47 -25.93 -5.89
CA GLY A 30 28.97 -26.64 -4.71
C GLY A 30 29.09 -25.79 -3.45
N ARG A 31 28.71 -24.51 -3.48
CA ARG A 31 28.63 -23.66 -2.28
C ARG A 31 27.36 -23.96 -1.51
N ALA A 32 27.43 -23.92 -0.18
CA ALA A 32 26.24 -23.94 0.67
C ALA A 32 25.41 -22.66 0.46
N GLY A 33 24.10 -22.79 0.64
CA GLY A 33 23.14 -21.69 0.57
C GLY A 33 22.03 -21.86 1.58
N ARG A 34 21.38 -20.76 1.96
CA ARG A 34 20.29 -20.76 2.95
C ARG A 34 19.02 -20.15 2.38
N ALA A 35 17.89 -20.75 2.68
CA ALA A 35 16.57 -20.18 2.42
C ALA A 35 15.81 -20.04 3.74
N ILE A 36 15.27 -18.86 4.00
CA ILE A 36 14.40 -18.57 5.15
C ILE A 36 13.07 -18.04 4.61
N SER A 37 11.97 -18.54 5.14
CA SER A 37 10.64 -18.09 4.76
C SER A 37 9.85 -17.73 5.99
N PHE A 38 9.13 -16.60 5.93
CA PHE A 38 8.07 -16.31 6.87
C PHE A 38 6.75 -16.82 6.31
N ALA A 39 5.97 -17.44 7.18
CA ALA A 39 4.66 -17.98 6.86
C ALA A 39 3.71 -17.69 8.01
N THR A 40 2.47 -17.39 7.68
CA THR A 40 1.39 -17.22 8.64
C THR A 40 0.68 -18.54 8.91
N LEU A 41 -0.21 -18.59 9.91
CA LEU A 41 -0.89 -19.82 10.32
C LEU A 41 -1.89 -20.35 9.30
N ASP A 42 -2.47 -19.46 8.49
CA ASP A 42 -3.36 -19.75 7.38
C ASP A 42 -2.64 -20.38 6.18
N GLN A 43 -1.34 -20.13 6.03
CA GLN A 43 -0.52 -20.63 4.91
C GLN A 43 0.00 -22.06 5.09
N ARG A 44 -0.62 -22.85 6.00
CA ARG A 44 -0.20 -24.23 6.29
C ARG A 44 -0.35 -25.15 5.07
N GLY A 45 -1.28 -24.87 4.17
CA GLY A 45 -1.47 -25.68 2.95
C GLY A 45 -0.29 -25.52 1.99
N GLU A 46 0.12 -24.27 1.78
CA GLU A 46 1.24 -23.87 0.94
C GLU A 46 2.56 -24.43 1.48
N VAL A 47 2.77 -24.36 2.80
CA VAL A 47 3.93 -24.99 3.45
C VAL A 47 3.98 -26.49 3.16
N LYS A 48 2.86 -27.21 3.31
CA LYS A 48 2.81 -28.65 3.02
C LYS A 48 3.10 -28.96 1.55
N ASN A 49 2.56 -28.17 0.63
CA ASN A 49 2.81 -28.34 -0.81
C ASN A 49 4.29 -28.14 -1.13
N ILE A 50 4.92 -27.13 -0.52
CA ILE A 50 6.35 -26.88 -0.64
C ILE A 50 7.16 -28.08 -0.11
N GLU A 51 6.86 -28.56 1.10
CA GLU A 51 7.54 -29.71 1.72
C GLU A 51 7.44 -30.97 0.84
N TYR A 52 6.26 -31.20 0.26
CA TYR A 52 6.04 -32.30 -0.67
C TYR A 52 6.91 -32.17 -1.93
N LEU A 53 6.93 -31.00 -2.57
CA LEU A 53 7.70 -30.77 -3.78
C LEU A 53 9.21 -30.90 -3.55
N ILE A 54 9.72 -30.33 -2.46
CA ILE A 54 11.15 -30.39 -2.12
C ILE A 54 11.56 -31.73 -1.46
N ARG A 55 10.59 -32.61 -1.19
CA ARG A 55 10.75 -33.91 -0.54
C ARG A 55 11.45 -33.82 0.82
N GLY A 56 11.12 -32.80 1.60
CA GLY A 56 11.75 -32.54 2.89
C GLY A 56 10.93 -31.60 3.77
N ALA A 57 11.09 -31.73 5.08
CA ALA A 57 10.38 -30.89 6.04
C ALA A 57 11.08 -29.53 6.23
N LEU A 58 10.31 -28.45 6.30
CA LEU A 58 10.81 -27.13 6.65
C LEU A 58 10.93 -27.02 8.18
N THR A 59 12.14 -26.76 8.66
CA THR A 59 12.37 -26.59 10.10
C THR A 59 11.77 -25.27 10.59
N VAL A 60 10.72 -25.36 11.40
CA VAL A 60 10.12 -24.19 12.07
C VAL A 60 11.04 -23.73 13.19
N LYS A 61 11.41 -22.46 13.20
CA LYS A 61 12.17 -21.82 14.28
C LYS A 61 11.28 -20.87 15.07
N PRO A 62 11.44 -20.80 16.41
CA PRO A 62 10.75 -19.80 17.21
C PRO A 62 11.19 -18.39 16.81
N VAL A 63 10.31 -17.41 17.02
CA VAL A 63 10.63 -15.99 16.80
C VAL A 63 11.78 -15.62 17.74
N PRO A 64 12.89 -15.06 17.23
CA PRO A 64 13.99 -14.64 18.06
C PRO A 64 13.58 -13.45 18.93
N THR A 65 14.08 -13.40 20.17
CA THR A 65 13.94 -12.22 21.01
C THR A 65 14.67 -11.05 20.35
N LEU A 66 13.93 -10.01 20.00
CA LEU A 66 14.51 -8.83 19.36
C LEU A 66 15.25 -8.00 20.42
N PRO A 67 16.45 -7.46 20.11
CA PRO A 67 17.07 -6.46 20.95
C PRO A 67 16.16 -5.23 21.07
N PRO A 68 16.27 -4.43 22.15
CA PRO A 68 15.49 -3.21 22.32
C PRO A 68 15.60 -2.37 21.04
N GLY A 69 14.44 -1.91 20.56
CA GLY A 69 14.31 -1.28 19.25
C GLY A 69 15.37 -0.21 19.05
N ARG A 70 16.07 -0.26 17.92
CA ARG A 70 17.02 0.79 17.53
C ARG A 70 16.26 2.10 17.54
N GLN A 71 16.58 2.99 18.47
CA GLN A 71 15.99 4.32 18.49
C GLN A 71 16.26 4.92 17.12
N GLN A 72 15.19 5.16 16.35
CA GLN A 72 15.36 5.89 15.11
C GLN A 72 15.95 7.24 15.51
N PRO A 73 17.05 7.68 14.88
CA PRO A 73 17.51 9.05 15.07
C PRO A 73 16.30 9.94 14.81
N GLN A 74 15.85 10.68 15.82
CA GLN A 74 14.82 11.67 15.62
C GLN A 74 15.40 12.67 14.63
N THR A 75 15.10 12.49 13.35
CA THR A 75 15.44 13.48 12.35
C THR A 75 14.63 14.69 12.76
N ASN A 76 15.28 15.75 13.24
CA ASN A 76 14.69 17.07 13.38
C ASN A 76 14.29 17.54 11.98
N ARG A 77 13.22 16.98 11.42
CA ARG A 77 12.59 17.49 10.21
C ARG A 77 11.85 18.75 10.65
N PRO A 78 12.24 19.93 10.14
CA PRO A 78 11.43 21.11 10.35
C PRO A 78 10.02 20.81 9.82
N THR A 79 9.02 21.10 10.62
CA THR A 79 7.62 21.05 10.18
C THR A 79 7.47 21.95 8.95
N PRO A 80 6.79 21.48 7.88
CA PRO A 80 6.52 22.35 6.74
C PRO A 80 5.70 23.56 7.23
N PRO A 81 5.96 24.77 6.71
CA PRO A 81 5.20 25.94 7.10
C PRO A 81 3.71 25.73 6.80
N PRO A 82 2.81 26.30 7.62
CA PRO A 82 1.38 26.20 7.39
C PRO A 82 1.03 26.77 6.00
N PRO A 83 0.00 26.23 5.34
CA PRO A 83 -0.43 26.72 4.03
C PRO A 83 -0.84 28.20 4.13
N PRO A 84 -0.61 28.99 3.06
CA PRO A 84 -0.94 30.41 3.06
C PRO A 84 -2.44 30.61 3.30
N GLN A 85 -2.78 31.43 4.29
CA GLN A 85 -4.16 31.83 4.56
C GLN A 85 -4.64 32.70 3.39
N HIS A 86 -5.68 32.26 2.70
CA HIS A 86 -6.31 33.03 1.62
C HIS A 86 -6.96 34.29 2.20
N GLU A 87 -6.35 35.45 1.99
CA GLU A 87 -7.02 36.73 2.18
C GLU A 87 -8.18 36.87 1.17
N PRO A 88 -9.39 37.25 1.60
CA PRO A 88 -10.50 37.45 0.69
C PRO A 88 -10.26 38.71 -0.15
N LYS A 89 -10.16 38.54 -1.47
CA LYS A 89 -10.08 39.67 -2.42
C LYS A 89 -11.33 40.56 -2.30
N PRO A 90 -11.18 41.90 -2.31
CA PRO A 90 -12.32 42.81 -2.27
C PRO A 90 -13.12 42.75 -3.58
N GLN A 91 -14.42 42.49 -3.48
CA GLN A 91 -15.36 42.47 -4.60
C GLN A 91 -15.63 43.89 -5.10
N HIS A 92 -15.25 44.18 -6.35
CA HIS A 92 -15.65 45.42 -7.03
C HIS A 92 -17.15 45.38 -7.35
N ARG A 93 -17.90 46.33 -6.78
CA ARG A 93 -19.32 46.54 -7.09
C ARG A 93 -19.41 47.52 -8.29
N PRO A 94 -20.08 47.17 -9.40
CA PRO A 94 -20.25 48.12 -10.50
C PRO A 94 -21.26 49.22 -10.12
N PRO A 95 -21.10 50.46 -10.64
CA PRO A 95 -22.01 51.56 -10.36
C PRO A 95 -23.32 51.40 -11.14
N GLY A 96 -24.41 51.80 -10.49
CA GLY A 96 -25.76 51.58 -10.96
C GLY A 96 -26.13 52.36 -12.22
N THR A 97 -26.97 51.74 -13.05
CA THR A 97 -27.69 52.42 -14.12
C THR A 97 -29.19 52.29 -13.85
N ARG A 98 -29.81 53.47 -13.79
CA ARG A 98 -31.22 53.73 -13.50
C ARG A 98 -32.00 53.64 -14.82
N ALA A 99 -32.97 52.75 -14.95
CA ALA A 99 -34.09 52.90 -15.90
C ALA A 99 -35.13 51.78 -15.76
N GLY A 100 -36.40 52.12 -15.95
CA GLY A 100 -37.33 51.20 -16.63
C GLY A 100 -38.35 50.46 -15.77
N ARG A 101 -39.35 51.20 -15.29
CA ARG A 101 -40.67 50.71 -14.89
C ARG A 101 -41.35 49.96 -16.05
N VAL A 102 -41.73 48.68 -15.88
CA VAL A 102 -42.99 48.11 -16.40
C VAL A 102 -43.52 47.05 -15.44
N ARG A 103 -44.80 47.17 -15.09
CA ARG A 103 -45.56 46.23 -14.25
C ARG A 103 -46.21 45.15 -15.12
N ARG A 104 -46.54 44.02 -14.44
CA ARG A 104 -47.80 43.23 -14.53
C ARG A 104 -47.78 41.89 -15.32
N PRO A 105 -48.76 40.97 -15.07
CA PRO A 105 -48.50 39.72 -14.32
C PRO A 105 -49.04 38.43 -14.99
N GLY A 106 -48.85 37.26 -14.37
CA GLY A 106 -49.87 36.20 -14.37
C GLY A 106 -49.45 34.77 -14.76
N GLY A 107 -50.03 33.80 -14.02
CA GLY A 107 -50.22 32.39 -14.40
C GLY A 107 -48.98 31.50 -14.21
N GLY A 108 -49.00 30.34 -13.56
CA GLY A 108 -50.09 29.42 -13.28
C GLY A 108 -49.55 28.00 -13.37
N ARG A 109 -49.33 27.38 -12.21
CA ARG A 109 -49.45 25.95 -11.87
C ARG A 109 -49.23 24.87 -12.95
N ARG A 110 -48.29 23.96 -12.62
CA ARG A 110 -48.39 22.48 -12.61
C ARG A 110 -48.85 21.78 -13.91
N ARG A 111 -48.06 20.79 -14.38
CA ARG A 111 -48.35 19.36 -14.14
C ARG A 111 -47.31 18.40 -14.75
N LEU A 112 -47.08 17.36 -13.96
CA LEU A 112 -46.57 16.04 -14.27
C LEU A 112 -47.55 15.24 -15.16
N LYS A 113 -47.03 14.50 -16.15
CA LYS A 113 -47.52 13.18 -16.65
C LYS A 113 -46.28 12.52 -17.30
N ARG A 114 -45.75 11.42 -16.76
CA ARG A 114 -46.11 10.02 -17.03
C ARG A 114 -46.31 9.74 -18.53
N LEU A 115 -45.34 9.05 -19.14
CA LEU A 115 -45.44 7.64 -19.57
C LEU A 115 -44.05 7.01 -19.46
#